data_AF-A0AAE4ZAT3-F1
#
_entry.id   AF-A0AAE4ZAT3-F1
#
_cell.length_a   1.000
_cell.length_b   1.000
_cell.length_c   1.000
_cell.angle_alpha   90.00
_cell.angle_beta   90.00
_cell.angle_gamma   90.00
#
_symmetry.space_group_name_H-M   'P 1'
#
loop_
_entity.id
_entity.type
_entity.pdbx_description
1 polymer ?
#
loop_
_entity_poly.entity_id
_entity_poly.type
_entity_poly.pdbx_seq_one_letter_code
_entity_poly.pdbx_strand_id
1 'polypeptide(L)'
;MVDLDRSVLNSSVLLLAVVALSCDDSAGMAGPNGETVATVEFVYQAPTTIDPNVRDQFPDCVAGVGRTHIHPSWRGFGRIDMSAAGAERWDARFTDVPVDEPVRIRISDPNTCAQNPTGASTDNVFANGTRLTRIVDTPGSGTEPGLGFRVDENGVVTP
;
A
#
# COMPACT_ATOMS: atom_id res chain seq x y z
N MET A 1 -54.84 22.13 21.06
CA MET A 1 -56.13 21.57 21.54
C MET A 1 -56.65 20.67 20.43
N VAL A 2 -56.99 19.42 20.76
CA VAL A 2 -57.41 18.31 19.87
C VAL A 2 -56.21 17.73 19.08
N ASP A 3 -55.56 16.61 19.41
CA ASP A 3 -55.93 15.30 20.01
C ASP A 3 -56.56 14.30 19.03
N LEU A 4 -56.07 13.06 19.14
CA LEU A 4 -56.45 11.78 18.53
C LEU A 4 -56.00 11.47 17.09
N ASP A 5 -55.07 10.53 16.85
CA ASP A 5 -55.08 9.07 17.11
C ASP A 5 -55.74 8.29 15.95
N ARG A 6 -54.97 7.39 15.33
CA ARG A 6 -55.43 6.05 14.93
C ARG A 6 -54.32 5.20 14.32
N SER A 7 -53.91 4.22 15.11
CA SER A 7 -53.33 2.96 14.67
C SER A 7 -54.20 2.26 13.63
N VAL A 8 -53.59 1.72 12.56
CA VAL A 8 -54.09 0.49 11.91
C VAL A 8 -52.90 -0.33 11.46
N LEU A 9 -52.69 -1.45 12.15
CA LEU A 9 -51.91 -2.60 11.69
C LEU A 9 -52.51 -3.11 10.38
N ASN A 10 -51.68 -3.45 9.40
CA ASN A 10 -52.04 -4.51 8.46
C ASN A 10 -50.78 -5.25 7.98
N SER A 11 -50.53 -6.37 8.64
CA SER A 11 -49.77 -7.49 8.14
C SER A 11 -50.40 -7.99 6.84
N SER A 12 -49.62 -8.02 5.75
CA SER A 12 -49.88 -8.89 4.61
C SER A 12 -48.59 -9.61 4.26
N VAL A 13 -48.48 -10.82 4.81
CA VAL A 13 -47.56 -11.85 4.35
C VAL A 13 -48.03 -12.28 2.97
N LEU A 14 -47.18 -12.13 1.95
CA LEU A 14 -47.34 -12.84 0.69
C LEU A 14 -46.08 -13.67 0.44
N LEU A 15 -46.17 -14.97 0.75
CA LEU A 15 -45.23 -15.98 0.30
C LEU A 15 -45.41 -16.17 -1.22
N LEU A 16 -44.34 -16.01 -1.98
CA LEU A 16 -44.22 -16.55 -3.34
C LEU A 16 -43.08 -17.55 -3.34
N ALA A 17 -43.43 -18.83 -3.18
CA ALA A 17 -42.56 -19.96 -3.43
C ALA A 17 -42.57 -20.24 -4.93
N VAL A 18 -41.46 -19.97 -5.61
CA VAL A 18 -41.21 -20.43 -6.98
C VAL A 18 -40.16 -21.53 -6.90
N VAL A 19 -40.61 -22.77 -7.04
CA VAL A 19 -39.75 -23.94 -7.23
C VAL A 19 -39.60 -24.13 -8.74
N ALA A 20 -38.49 -23.67 -9.30
CA ALA A 20 -38.06 -24.05 -10.64
C ALA A 20 -36.90 -25.04 -10.49
N LEU A 21 -37.18 -26.31 -10.78
CA LEU A 21 -36.19 -27.34 -11.04
C LEU A 21 -35.64 -27.11 -12.45
N SER A 22 -34.40 -26.64 -12.56
CA SER A 22 -33.56 -26.87 -13.73
C SER A 22 -32.20 -27.36 -13.26
N CYS A 23 -31.99 -28.67 -13.29
CA CYS A 23 -30.65 -29.23 -13.39
C CYS A 23 -30.18 -28.99 -14.81
N ASP A 24 -29.19 -28.13 -14.97
CA ASP A 24 -28.34 -28.08 -16.15
C ASP A 24 -26.91 -27.89 -15.64
N ASP A 25 -26.00 -28.71 -16.15
CA ASP A 25 -24.58 -28.82 -15.80
C ASP A 25 -23.92 -27.44 -15.69
N SER A 26 -23.90 -26.90 -14.48
CA SER A 26 -23.28 -25.62 -14.20
C SER A 26 -21.85 -25.89 -13.76
N ALA A 27 -20.96 -25.73 -14.73
CA ALA A 27 -19.55 -25.41 -14.59
C ALA A 27 -19.13 -25.14 -13.15
N GLY A 28 -18.15 -25.92 -12.67
CA GLY A 28 -17.52 -25.69 -11.38
C GLY A 28 -17.33 -24.20 -11.17
N MET A 29 -17.92 -23.69 -10.09
CA MET A 29 -17.79 -22.28 -9.73
C MET A 29 -16.30 -21.97 -9.67
N ALA A 30 -15.79 -21.26 -10.67
CA ALA A 30 -14.54 -20.56 -10.55
C ALA A 30 -14.75 -19.62 -9.36
N GLY A 31 -14.16 -19.98 -8.22
CA GLY A 31 -14.05 -19.06 -7.09
C GLY A 31 -13.42 -17.76 -7.60
N PRO A 32 -13.74 -16.60 -6.99
CA PRO A 32 -13.15 -15.33 -7.40
C PRO A 32 -11.64 -15.54 -7.48
N ASN A 33 -11.05 -15.21 -8.63
CA ASN A 33 -9.62 -15.35 -8.90
C ASN A 33 -8.85 -14.77 -7.71
N GLY A 34 -8.41 -15.64 -6.79
CA GLY A 34 -7.72 -15.20 -5.60
C GLY A 34 -6.41 -14.62 -6.09
N GLU A 35 -6.25 -13.30 -6.02
CA GLU A 35 -4.97 -12.68 -6.31
C GLU A 35 -3.96 -13.33 -5.37
N THR A 36 -3.00 -14.06 -5.95
CA THR A 36 -1.94 -14.67 -5.18
C THR A 36 -1.12 -13.53 -4.59
N VAL A 37 -0.92 -13.56 -3.27
CA VAL A 37 -0.15 -12.54 -2.55
C VAL A 37 1.01 -13.17 -1.82
N ALA A 38 2.10 -12.41 -1.68
CA ALA A 38 3.29 -12.78 -0.94
C ALA A 38 3.48 -11.88 0.29
N THR A 39 4.26 -12.39 1.25
CA THR A 39 4.82 -11.57 2.32
C THR A 39 6.15 -11.00 1.89
N VAL A 40 6.30 -9.68 2.00
CA VAL A 40 7.54 -8.96 1.69
C VAL A 40 7.94 -8.08 2.87
N GLU A 41 9.19 -8.22 3.29
CA GLU A 41 9.87 -7.29 4.19
C GLU A 41 10.66 -6.28 3.36
N PHE A 42 10.37 -5.00 3.58
CA PHE A 42 11.14 -3.90 3.04
C PHE A 42 12.10 -3.38 4.10
N VAL A 43 13.34 -3.18 3.68
CA VAL A 43 14.40 -2.58 4.48
C VAL A 43 14.92 -1.38 3.72
N TYR A 44 14.97 -0.24 4.38
CA TYR A 44 15.64 0.96 3.89
C TYR A 44 16.79 1.30 4.83
N GLN A 45 18.02 1.26 4.31
CA GLN A 45 19.21 1.57 5.09
C GLN A 45 19.51 3.07 4.99
N ALA A 46 19.16 3.78 6.06
CA ALA A 46 19.40 5.21 6.21
C ALA A 46 19.29 5.60 7.70
N PRO A 47 19.86 6.75 8.10
CA PRO A 47 19.76 7.24 9.46
C PRO A 47 18.29 7.38 9.90
N THR A 48 17.97 6.89 11.09
CA THR A 48 16.61 7.03 11.67
C THR A 48 16.43 8.35 12.42
N THR A 49 17.49 9.14 12.51
CA THR A 49 17.47 10.50 13.03
C THR A 49 17.66 11.48 11.87
N ILE A 50 16.85 12.54 11.87
CA ILE A 50 16.97 13.60 10.88
C ILE A 50 18.23 14.44 11.18
N ASP A 51 19.12 14.57 10.19
CA ASP A 51 20.30 15.41 10.24
C ASP A 51 19.86 16.88 10.47
N PRO A 52 20.35 17.54 11.53
CA PRO A 52 20.01 18.93 11.81
C PRO A 52 20.36 19.87 10.66
N ASN A 53 21.45 19.64 9.93
CA ASN A 53 21.82 20.48 8.79
C ASN A 53 20.81 20.37 7.65
N VAL A 54 20.29 19.16 7.40
CA VAL A 54 19.24 18.95 6.39
C VAL A 54 17.95 19.64 6.81
N ARG A 55 17.58 19.56 8.10
CA ARG A 55 16.41 20.26 8.63
C ARG A 55 16.52 21.77 8.50
N ASP A 56 17.69 22.33 8.80
CA ASP A 56 17.90 23.78 8.78
C ASP A 56 17.97 24.33 7.36
N GLN A 57 18.55 23.57 6.42
CA GLN A 57 18.70 23.99 5.02
C GLN A 57 17.45 23.72 4.16
N PHE A 58 16.69 22.67 4.47
CA PHE A 58 15.53 22.22 3.68
C PHE A 58 14.25 22.08 4.54
N PRO A 59 13.85 23.11 5.31
CA PRO A 59 12.79 22.99 6.30
C PRO A 59 11.44 22.62 5.69
N ASP A 60 11.11 23.16 4.51
CA ASP A 60 9.83 22.89 3.84
C ASP A 60 9.73 21.43 3.35
N CYS A 61 10.81 20.90 2.76
CA CYS A 61 10.85 19.50 2.34
C CYS A 61 10.76 18.56 3.56
N VAL A 62 11.55 18.83 4.61
CA VAL A 62 11.53 18.03 5.84
C VAL A 62 10.14 18.05 6.50
N ALA A 63 9.49 19.22 6.54
CA ALA A 63 8.13 19.34 7.06
C ALA A 63 7.10 18.60 6.20
N GLY A 64 7.22 18.66 4.86
CA GLY A 64 6.35 17.96 3.93
C GLY A 64 6.46 16.43 4.00
N VAL A 65 7.68 15.92 4.16
CA VAL A 65 7.91 14.47 4.34
C VAL A 65 7.45 13.99 5.72
N GLY A 66 7.78 14.74 6.77
CA GLY A 66 7.49 14.36 8.15
C GLY A 66 8.33 13.18 8.62
N ARG A 67 7.71 12.04 8.92
CA ARG A 67 8.42 10.78 9.27
C ARG A 67 8.72 9.95 8.02
N THR A 68 9.79 9.17 8.04
CA THR A 68 10.12 8.21 6.98
C THR A 68 8.99 7.22 6.74
N HIS A 69 8.58 7.06 5.48
CA HIS A 69 7.40 6.29 5.10
C HIS A 69 7.52 5.70 3.69
N ILE A 70 6.66 4.73 3.39
CA ILE A 70 6.58 4.02 2.12
C ILE A 70 5.18 4.15 1.49
N HIS A 71 5.13 4.21 0.16
CA HIS A 71 3.92 4.30 -0.66
C HIS A 71 3.87 3.14 -1.67
N PRO A 72 3.16 2.05 -1.38
CA PRO A 72 3.07 0.90 -2.28
C PRO A 72 1.95 1.05 -3.31
N SER A 73 2.23 0.66 -4.57
CA SER A 73 1.29 0.79 -5.69
C SER A 73 0.02 -0.03 -5.51
N TRP A 74 0.12 -1.22 -4.91
CA TRP A 74 -1.03 -2.11 -4.66
C TRP A 74 -1.95 -1.61 -3.55
N ARG A 75 -1.53 -0.59 -2.78
CA ARG A 75 -2.41 0.14 -1.85
C ARG A 75 -2.68 1.57 -2.34
N GLY A 76 -2.66 1.79 -3.66
CA GLY A 76 -2.96 3.08 -4.26
C GLY A 76 -1.98 4.19 -3.90
N PHE A 77 -0.72 3.85 -3.56
CA PHE A 77 0.28 4.78 -3.04
C PHE A 77 -0.13 5.49 -1.74
N GLY A 78 -0.97 4.86 -0.92
CA GLY A 78 -1.25 5.34 0.44
C GLY A 78 0.01 5.38 1.30
N ARG A 79 0.14 6.44 2.12
CA ARG A 79 1.25 6.59 3.07
C ARG A 79 1.20 5.52 4.15
N ILE A 80 2.34 4.86 4.39
CA ILE A 80 2.52 3.91 5.49
C ILE A 80 3.85 4.21 6.18
N ASP A 81 3.79 4.60 7.45
CA ASP A 81 4.99 4.92 8.22
C ASP A 81 5.87 3.68 8.42
N MET A 82 7.18 3.84 8.21
CA MET A 82 8.15 2.77 8.48
C MET A 82 8.54 2.77 9.96
N SER A 83 8.99 1.62 10.46
CA SER A 83 9.47 1.46 11.83
C SER A 83 10.99 1.56 11.87
N ALA A 84 11.54 2.32 12.81
CA ALA A 84 12.98 2.32 13.05
C ALA A 84 13.38 0.99 13.70
N ALA A 85 14.29 0.25 13.07
CA ALA A 85 14.80 -1.05 13.54
C ALA A 85 16.27 -0.97 14.03
N GLY A 86 16.80 0.25 14.19
CA GLY A 86 18.17 0.55 14.60
C GLY A 86 18.48 2.02 14.29
N ALA A 87 19.74 2.43 14.40
CA ALA A 87 20.14 3.80 14.07
C ALA A 87 20.16 4.10 12.56
N GLU A 88 20.35 3.05 11.73
CA GLU A 88 20.59 3.16 10.29
C GLU A 88 19.66 2.24 9.47
N ARG A 89 18.46 1.97 10.00
CA ARG A 89 17.55 0.98 9.41
C ARG A 89 16.08 1.28 9.68
N TRP A 90 15.32 1.33 8.59
CA TRP A 90 13.87 1.42 8.58
C TRP A 90 13.25 0.16 7.98
N ASP A 91 12.22 -0.36 8.63
CA ASP A 91 11.55 -1.61 8.25
C ASP A 91 10.06 -1.39 7.99
N ALA A 92 9.53 -2.12 7.01
CA ALA A 92 8.09 -2.28 6.77
C ALA A 92 7.79 -3.71 6.31
N ARG A 93 6.69 -4.30 6.76
CA ARG A 93 6.27 -5.64 6.35
C ARG A 93 4.87 -5.61 5.76
N PHE A 94 4.72 -6.25 4.61
CA PHE A 94 3.45 -6.41 3.90
C PHE A 94 3.16 -7.89 3.71
N THR A 95 1.90 -8.29 3.82
CA THR A 95 1.43 -9.68 3.67
C THR A 95 0.48 -9.85 2.48
N ASP A 96 0.38 -8.80 1.66
CA ASP A 96 -0.60 -8.60 0.60
C ASP A 96 0.05 -8.08 -0.68
N VAL A 97 1.34 -8.37 -0.90
CA VAL A 97 2.03 -7.93 -2.12
C VAL A 97 1.61 -8.83 -3.28
N PRO A 98 1.04 -8.29 -4.37
CA PRO A 98 0.65 -9.10 -5.52
C PRO A 98 1.81 -9.90 -6.11
N VAL A 99 1.61 -11.20 -6.29
CA VAL A 99 2.56 -12.12 -6.93
C VAL A 99 2.46 -12.00 -8.45
N ASP A 100 3.61 -12.11 -9.11
CA ASP A 100 3.78 -12.06 -10.57
C ASP A 100 3.28 -10.78 -11.26
N GLU A 101 2.92 -9.75 -10.51
CA GLU A 101 2.53 -8.45 -11.03
C GLU A 101 3.67 -7.42 -10.90
N PRO A 102 3.88 -6.52 -11.88
CA PRO A 102 4.82 -5.42 -11.75
C PRO A 102 4.29 -4.41 -10.73
N VAL A 103 4.96 -4.33 -9.58
CA VAL A 103 4.62 -3.42 -8.48
C VAL A 103 5.67 -2.32 -8.35
N ARG A 104 5.28 -1.23 -7.69
CA ARG A 104 6.13 -0.06 -7.46
C ARG A 104 5.98 0.39 -6.02
N ILE A 105 7.07 0.93 -5.48
CA ILE A 105 7.07 1.64 -4.19
C ILE A 105 7.73 3.00 -4.35
N ARG A 106 7.36 3.95 -3.50
CA ARG A 106 8.18 5.13 -3.21
C ARG A 106 8.48 5.15 -1.71
N ILE A 107 9.74 5.39 -1.36
CA ILE A 107 10.11 5.74 0.02
C ILE A 107 10.36 7.24 0.07
N SER A 108 9.83 7.89 1.11
CA SER A 108 10.02 9.30 1.37
C SER A 108 10.70 9.48 2.73
N ASP A 109 11.86 10.14 2.74
CA ASP A 109 12.71 10.30 3.91
C ASP A 109 13.21 11.75 4.04
N PRO A 110 13.16 12.35 5.24
CA PRO A 110 13.57 13.75 5.41
C PRO A 110 15.05 13.99 5.12
N ASN A 111 15.95 13.02 5.38
CA ASN A 111 17.37 13.18 5.10
C ASN A 111 17.66 13.19 3.60
N THR A 112 16.76 12.62 2.78
CA THR A 112 16.86 12.67 1.32
C THR A 112 16.58 14.07 0.76
N CYS A 113 16.02 15.00 1.53
CA CYS A 113 15.73 16.37 1.08
C CYS A 113 16.96 17.14 0.55
N ALA A 114 18.16 16.80 1.01
CA ALA A 114 19.41 17.38 0.50
C ALA A 114 19.76 16.94 -0.93
N GLN A 115 19.21 15.81 -1.38
CA GLN A 115 19.52 15.19 -2.67
C GLN A 115 18.32 15.24 -3.62
N ASN A 116 17.11 15.20 -3.08
CA ASN A 116 15.87 15.26 -3.83
C ASN A 116 14.87 16.19 -3.10
N PRO A 117 14.41 17.28 -3.74
CA PRO A 117 13.53 18.25 -3.11
C PRO A 117 12.13 17.71 -2.73
N THR A 118 11.74 16.52 -3.20
CA THR A 118 10.51 15.85 -2.74
C THR A 118 10.73 14.91 -1.56
N GLY A 119 11.99 14.65 -1.19
CA GLY A 119 12.38 13.65 -0.19
C GLY A 119 12.23 12.21 -0.66
N ALA A 120 11.94 11.95 -1.93
CA ALA A 120 11.83 10.59 -2.46
C ALA A 120 13.21 9.93 -2.62
N SER A 121 13.37 8.74 -2.02
CA SER A 121 14.59 7.94 -2.05
C SER A 121 14.47 6.77 -3.03
N THR A 122 15.55 6.51 -3.78
CA THR A 122 15.68 5.39 -4.71
C THR A 122 16.90 4.52 -4.42
N ASP A 123 17.56 4.72 -3.28
CA ASP A 123 18.82 4.05 -2.99
C ASP A 123 18.78 3.30 -1.64
N ASN A 124 19.54 2.22 -1.55
CA ASN A 124 19.64 1.34 -0.36
C ASN A 124 18.30 0.81 0.16
N VAL A 125 17.42 0.47 -0.77
CA VAL A 125 16.13 -0.18 -0.50
C VAL A 125 16.20 -1.64 -0.90
N PHE A 126 15.75 -2.50 -0.01
CA PHE A 126 15.76 -3.95 -0.17
C PHE A 126 14.36 -4.51 0.05
N ALA A 127 13.98 -5.51 -0.73
CA ALA A 127 12.76 -6.28 -0.54
C ALA A 127 13.13 -7.76 -0.41
N ASN A 128 12.78 -8.40 0.70
CA ASN A 128 13.21 -9.77 1.06
C ASN A 128 14.73 -9.98 0.91
N GLY A 129 15.53 -8.95 1.23
CA GLY A 129 17.00 -8.97 1.11
C GLY A 129 17.55 -8.68 -0.29
N THR A 130 16.71 -8.64 -1.33
CA THR A 130 17.13 -8.23 -2.68
C THR A 130 17.16 -6.72 -2.80
N ARG A 131 18.28 -6.14 -3.23
CA ARG A 131 18.39 -4.70 -3.50
C ARG A 131 17.54 -4.32 -4.70
N LEU A 132 16.67 -3.34 -4.54
CA LEU A 132 15.88 -2.80 -5.63
C LEU A 132 16.72 -1.76 -6.39
N THR A 133 16.71 -1.83 -7.72
CA THR A 133 17.57 -0.97 -8.57
C THR A 133 16.84 -0.35 -9.75
N ARG A 134 15.62 -0.81 -10.06
CA ARG A 134 14.85 -0.31 -11.20
C ARG A 134 14.09 0.95 -10.81
N ILE A 135 14.65 2.11 -11.16
CA ILE A 135 14.01 3.40 -10.95
C ILE A 135 12.82 3.55 -11.91
N VAL A 136 11.67 3.96 -11.37
CA VAL A 136 10.42 4.17 -12.12
C VAL A 136 9.68 5.40 -11.60
N ASP A 137 8.78 5.93 -12.41
CA ASP A 137 7.91 7.03 -12.00
C ASP A 137 6.76 6.56 -11.09
N THR A 138 6.45 7.35 -10.07
CA THR A 138 5.36 7.15 -9.11
C THR A 138 4.55 8.44 -8.90
N PRO A 139 3.25 8.36 -8.55
CA PRO A 139 2.43 9.54 -8.27
C PRO A 139 2.73 10.14 -6.88
N GLY A 140 2.87 11.47 -6.77
CA GLY A 140 3.09 12.20 -5.50
C GLY A 140 2.66 13.66 -5.59
N SER A 141 3.54 14.60 -5.24
CA SER A 141 3.35 16.05 -5.51
C SER A 141 3.47 16.41 -7.01
N GLY A 142 3.29 15.42 -7.88
CA GLY A 142 3.69 15.38 -9.28
C GLY A 142 4.17 13.97 -9.63
N THR A 143 5.16 13.90 -10.53
CA THR A 143 5.91 12.67 -10.79
C THR A 143 7.10 12.61 -9.85
N GLU A 144 7.21 11.51 -9.10
CA GLU A 144 8.30 11.29 -8.15
C GLU A 144 9.00 9.96 -8.44
N PRO A 145 10.32 9.89 -8.26
CA PRO A 145 11.05 8.64 -8.48
C PRO A 145 10.72 7.62 -7.39
N GLY A 146 10.57 6.37 -7.81
CA GLY A 146 10.38 5.21 -6.95
C GLY A 146 11.11 3.99 -7.50
N LEU A 147 10.77 2.82 -6.97
CA LEU A 147 11.42 1.56 -7.31
C LEU A 147 10.38 0.53 -7.75
N GLY A 148 10.60 -0.04 -8.93
CA GLY A 148 9.80 -1.15 -9.46
C GLY A 148 10.41 -2.50 -9.13
N PHE A 149 9.58 -3.53 -9.00
CA PHE A 149 9.99 -4.93 -8.86
C PHE A 149 8.81 -5.89 -9.12
N ARG A 150 9.08 -7.19 -9.09
CA ARG A 150 8.10 -8.28 -9.05
C ARG A 150 8.48 -9.24 -7.92
N VAL A 151 7.48 -9.94 -7.38
CA VAL A 151 7.67 -11.02 -6.42
C VAL A 151 7.00 -12.29 -6.96
N ASP A 152 7.67 -13.43 -6.86
CA ASP A 152 7.09 -14.72 -7.24
C ASP A 152 6.33 -15.37 -6.07
N GLU A 153 5.71 -16.52 -6.32
CA GLU A 153 4.95 -17.29 -5.31
C GLU A 153 5.80 -17.76 -4.12
N ASN A 154 7.13 -17.80 -4.27
CA ASN A 154 8.08 -18.20 -3.23
C ASN A 154 8.64 -16.99 -2.47
N GLY A 155 8.19 -15.77 -2.79
CA GLY A 155 8.68 -14.54 -2.19
C GLY A 155 10.02 -14.05 -2.76
N VAL A 156 10.48 -14.62 -3.88
CA VAL A 156 11.71 -14.19 -4.56
C VAL A 156 11.42 -12.88 -5.29
N VAL A 157 12.27 -11.89 -5.05
CA VAL A 157 12.15 -10.55 -5.63
C VAL A 157 13.04 -10.40 -6.87
N THR A 158 12.44 -9.89 -7.95
CA THR A 158 13.15 -9.46 -9.18
C THR A 158 12.99 -7.95 -9.36
N PRO A 159 14.07 -7.14 -9.32
CA PRO A 159 14.03 -5.69 -9.54
C PRO A 159 13.64 -5.28 -10.97
#